data_AF-A0A817CAY7-F1
#
_entry.id   AF-A0A817CAY7-F1
#
_cell.length_a   1.000
_cell.length_b   1.000
_cell.length_c   1.000
_cell.angle_alpha   90.00
_cell.angle_beta   90.00
_cell.angle_gamma   90.00
#
_symmetry.space_group_name_H-M   'P 1'
#
loop_
_entity.id
_entity.type
_entity.pdbx_description
1 polymer ?
#
loop_
_entity_poly.entity_id
_entity_poly.type
_entity_poly.pdbx_seq_one_letter_code
_entity_poly.pdbx_strand_id
1 'polypeptide(L)'
;MIKSYGLILSLLRTLRMLRILRILEIVFRFTQVRIVFLALSRSVKLIFHVVLLTIVLNYFFALIALYLTQFGLNTTSNEHMKKINSLFGTVPRAFITVFRIFTKDEWYEIKMEMYSLQIRPFIIDLYVISWLFFGGYVLNPLLIGAMVGTFDETRKELTSRIKQIISETCLSLNDINLTKSPSSESSLSSLLVHVNSIDNDNDKFNEWLRITSDEIRLLVQDRIETQWPIYTAFYYLQLLEIYFENIAERQLLFDFISIYLLTLHDKETRQINPPILSSSSSSDDDN
;
A
#
# COMPACT_ATOMS: atom_id res chain seq x y z
N MET A 1 -34.99 29.37 -26.92
CA MET A 1 -33.64 29.99 -26.87
C MET A 1 -33.17 30.37 -25.45
N ILE A 2 -34.01 30.96 -24.59
CA ILE A 2 -33.60 31.47 -23.25
C ILE A 2 -33.04 30.39 -22.29
N LYS A 3 -33.60 29.16 -22.29
CA LYS A 3 -33.05 28.04 -21.49
C LYS A 3 -31.62 27.64 -21.88
N SER A 4 -31.22 27.83 -23.14
CA SER A 4 -29.89 27.45 -23.63
C SER A 4 -28.80 28.38 -23.10
N TYR A 5 -29.04 29.70 -23.09
CA TYR A 5 -28.12 30.68 -22.51
C TYR A 5 -27.97 30.53 -21.00
N GLY A 6 -29.02 30.08 -20.29
CA GLY A 6 -28.95 29.74 -18.86
C GLY A 6 -28.04 28.55 -18.56
N LEU A 7 -28.04 27.52 -19.42
CA LEU A 7 -27.08 26.41 -19.34
C LEU A 7 -25.66 26.89 -19.64
N ILE A 8 -25.47 27.74 -20.64
CA ILE A 8 -24.15 28.31 -21.00
C ILE A 8 -23.57 29.17 -19.86
N LEU A 9 -24.39 30.00 -19.20
CA LEU A 9 -23.97 30.76 -18.01
C LEU A 9 -23.63 29.86 -16.81
N SER A 10 -24.38 28.77 -16.63
CA SER A 10 -24.11 27.78 -15.57
C SER A 10 -22.82 27.01 -15.84
N LEU A 11 -22.57 26.66 -17.11
CA LEU A 11 -21.33 26.04 -17.57
C LEU A 11 -20.14 26.99 -17.44
N LEU A 12 -20.29 28.28 -17.77
CA LEU A 12 -19.25 29.29 -17.54
C LEU A 12 -18.92 29.45 -16.05
N ARG A 13 -19.91 29.30 -15.17
CA ARG A 13 -19.74 29.32 -13.71
C ARG A 13 -19.01 28.06 -13.21
N THR A 14 -19.37 26.86 -13.67
CA THR A 14 -18.66 25.61 -13.30
C THR A 14 -17.26 25.53 -13.91
N LEU A 15 -17.04 26.03 -15.12
CA LEU A 15 -15.71 26.17 -15.72
C LEU A 15 -14.82 27.14 -14.94
N ARG A 16 -15.39 28.14 -14.28
CA ARG A 16 -14.65 29.01 -13.37
C ARG A 16 -14.21 28.27 -12.10
N MET A 17 -15.00 27.31 -11.61
CA MET A 17 -14.64 26.42 -10.50
C MET A 17 -13.57 25.40 -10.92
N LEU A 18 -13.44 25.08 -12.22
CA LEU A 18 -12.38 24.25 -12.77
C LEU A 18 -10.97 24.80 -12.49
N ARG A 19 -10.84 26.06 -12.06
CA ARG A 19 -9.58 26.61 -11.54
C ARG A 19 -9.03 25.81 -10.35
N ILE A 20 -9.85 25.05 -9.62
CA ILE A 20 -9.38 24.09 -8.61
C ILE A 20 -8.50 22.99 -9.23
N LEU A 21 -8.70 22.62 -10.50
CA LEU A 21 -7.79 21.69 -11.19
C LEU A 21 -6.39 22.30 -11.38
N ARG A 22 -6.25 23.64 -11.42
CA ARG A 22 -4.92 24.26 -11.45
C ARG A 22 -4.15 24.04 -10.14
N ILE A 23 -4.85 23.92 -9.02
CA ILE A 23 -4.24 23.58 -7.72
C ILE A 23 -3.77 22.11 -7.76
N LEU A 24 -4.57 21.23 -8.38
CA LEU A 24 -4.21 19.83 -8.59
C LEU A 24 -2.99 19.68 -9.52
N GLU A 25 -2.86 20.51 -10.57
CA GLU A 25 -1.66 20.57 -11.41
C GLU A 25 -0.40 20.97 -10.63
N ILE A 26 -0.51 21.91 -9.68
CA ILE A 26 0.60 22.30 -8.81
C ILE A 26 1.05 21.12 -7.93
N VAL A 27 0.11 20.34 -7.41
CA VAL A 27 0.40 19.12 -6.65
C VAL A 27 1.12 18.08 -7.52
N PHE A 28 0.74 17.97 -8.80
CA PHE A 28 1.42 17.08 -9.76
C PHE A 28 2.79 17.56 -10.25
N ARG A 29 3.20 18.82 -9.98
CA ARG A 29 4.57 19.28 -10.26
C ARG A 29 5.58 18.69 -9.28
N PHE A 30 5.16 18.32 -8.08
CA PHE A 30 6.03 17.66 -7.12
C PHE A 30 6.31 16.23 -7.59
N THR A 31 7.57 15.95 -7.91
CA THR A 31 8.03 14.64 -8.40
C THR A 31 7.59 13.49 -7.49
N GLN A 32 7.66 13.68 -6.17
CA GLN A 32 7.24 12.69 -5.17
C GLN A 32 5.76 12.33 -5.30
N VAL A 33 4.87 13.32 -5.41
CA VAL A 33 3.42 13.09 -5.53
C VAL A 33 3.06 12.47 -6.88
N ARG A 34 3.72 12.88 -7.95
CA ARG A 34 3.52 12.32 -9.29
C ARG A 34 3.89 10.84 -9.35
N ILE A 35 4.96 10.42 -8.68
CA ILE A 35 5.37 9.01 -8.60
C ILE A 35 4.29 8.18 -7.88
N VAL A 36 3.77 8.67 -6.76
CA VAL A 36 2.68 8.00 -6.02
C VAL A 36 1.42 7.89 -6.88
N PHE A 37 1.03 8.97 -7.56
CA PHE A 37 -0.15 8.95 -8.44
C PHE A 37 0.03 7.99 -9.63
N LEU A 38 1.23 7.92 -10.22
CA LEU A 38 1.53 6.99 -11.30
C LEU A 38 1.46 5.54 -10.81
N ALA A 39 1.97 5.24 -9.62
CA ALA A 39 1.86 3.93 -8.98
C ALA A 39 0.39 3.58 -8.66
N LEU A 40 -0.39 4.55 -8.19
CA LEU A 40 -1.82 4.38 -7.94
C LEU A 40 -2.57 4.08 -9.24
N SER A 41 -2.35 4.87 -10.29
CA SER A 41 -2.99 4.70 -11.60
C SER A 41 -2.71 3.32 -12.22
N ARG A 42 -1.52 2.77 -11.99
CA ARG A 42 -1.18 1.40 -12.41
C ARG A 42 -2.05 0.35 -11.71
N SER A 43 -2.34 0.54 -10.42
CA SER A 43 -3.19 -0.34 -9.60
C SER A 43 -4.69 -0.17 -9.88
N VAL A 44 -5.10 1.01 -10.38
CA VAL A 44 -6.51 1.32 -10.68
C VAL A 44 -7.11 0.35 -11.68
N LYS A 45 -6.35 -0.19 -12.64
CA LYS A 45 -6.88 -1.10 -13.67
C LYS A 45 -7.54 -2.35 -13.08
N LEU A 46 -6.91 -3.00 -12.09
CA LEU A 46 -7.47 -4.20 -11.48
C LEU A 46 -8.68 -3.86 -10.59
N ILE A 47 -8.59 -2.79 -9.80
CA ILE A 47 -9.68 -2.30 -8.94
C ILE A 47 -10.90 -1.91 -9.80
N PHE A 48 -10.67 -1.32 -10.97
CA PHE A 48 -11.71 -0.86 -11.89
C PHE A 48 -12.66 -2.01 -12.28
N HIS A 49 -12.14 -3.21 -12.53
CA HIS A 49 -12.99 -4.36 -12.88
C HIS A 49 -13.96 -4.74 -11.76
N VAL A 50 -13.52 -4.68 -10.49
CA VAL A 50 -14.36 -5.02 -9.33
C VAL A 50 -15.37 -3.90 -9.03
N VAL A 51 -14.95 -2.64 -9.18
CA VAL A 51 -15.85 -1.49 -9.05
C VAL A 51 -16.90 -1.50 -10.17
N LEU A 52 -16.52 -1.83 -11.40
CA LEU A 52 -17.44 -1.97 -12.53
C LEU A 52 -18.49 -3.05 -12.25
N LEU A 53 -18.07 -4.21 -11.74
CA LEU A 53 -18.98 -5.27 -11.33
C LEU A 53 -19.97 -4.79 -10.26
N THR A 54 -19.47 -4.04 -9.27
CA THR A 54 -20.31 -3.44 -8.20
C THR A 54 -21.35 -2.47 -8.77
N ILE A 55 -20.95 -1.62 -9.73
CA ILE A 55 -21.86 -0.68 -10.42
C ILE A 55 -22.95 -1.43 -11.18
N VAL A 56 -22.59 -2.49 -11.91
CA VAL A 56 -23.55 -3.30 -12.68
C VAL A 56 -24.55 -3.98 -11.74
N LEU A 57 -24.08 -4.56 -10.62
CA LEU A 57 -24.97 -5.16 -9.61
C LEU A 57 -25.90 -4.12 -8.97
N ASN A 58 -25.37 -2.94 -8.65
CA ASN A 58 -26.18 -1.83 -8.14
C ASN A 58 -27.27 -1.42 -9.14
N TYR A 59 -26.97 -1.45 -10.45
CA TYR A 59 -27.96 -1.16 -11.49
C TYR A 59 -29.11 -2.18 -11.51
N PHE A 60 -28.82 -3.47 -11.40
CA PHE A 60 -29.88 -4.49 -11.32
C PHE A 60 -30.76 -4.31 -10.09
N PHE A 61 -30.17 -4.06 -8.92
CA PHE A 61 -30.94 -3.79 -7.69
C PHE A 61 -31.74 -2.48 -7.75
N ALA A 62 -31.24 -1.47 -8.48
CA ALA A 62 -31.96 -0.22 -8.73
C ALA A 62 -33.20 -0.43 -9.60
N LEU A 63 -33.12 -1.28 -10.62
CA LEU A 63 -34.30 -1.65 -11.41
C LEU A 63 -35.34 -2.38 -10.55
N ILE A 64 -34.92 -3.32 -9.71
CA ILE A 64 -35.83 -4.02 -8.80
C ILE A 64 -36.53 -3.04 -7.86
N ALA A 65 -35.81 -2.09 -7.25
CA ALA A 65 -36.41 -1.07 -6.41
C ALA A 65 -37.39 -0.17 -7.19
N LEU A 66 -37.05 0.22 -8.42
CA LEU A 66 -37.93 1.00 -9.28
C LEU A 66 -39.23 0.23 -9.58
N TYR A 67 -39.15 -1.05 -9.91
CA TYR A 67 -40.33 -1.90 -10.13
C TYR A 67 -41.18 -2.08 -8.87
N LEU A 68 -40.55 -2.32 -7.71
CA LEU A 68 -41.24 -2.45 -6.43
C LEU A 68 -41.98 -1.16 -6.09
N THR A 69 -41.29 -0.02 -6.17
CA THR A 69 -41.89 1.29 -5.84
C THR A 69 -43.03 1.61 -6.80
N GLN A 70 -42.86 1.44 -8.11
CA GLN A 70 -43.90 1.72 -9.09
C GLN A 70 -45.18 0.88 -8.89
N PHE A 71 -45.05 -0.36 -8.42
CA PHE A 71 -46.20 -1.20 -8.08
C PHE A 71 -46.94 -0.70 -6.83
N GLY A 72 -46.23 -0.12 -5.87
CA GLY A 72 -46.78 0.34 -4.59
C GLY A 72 -47.33 1.77 -4.55
N LEU A 73 -47.14 2.58 -5.61
CA LEU A 73 -47.53 4.00 -5.64
C LEU A 73 -49.04 4.25 -5.83
N ASN A 74 -49.87 3.21 -5.93
CA ASN A 74 -51.27 3.37 -6.36
C ASN A 74 -52.22 4.02 -5.33
N THR A 75 -51.78 4.33 -4.09
CA THR A 75 -52.68 4.86 -3.04
C THR A 75 -52.05 5.80 -1.99
N THR A 76 -50.75 6.10 -2.10
CA THR A 76 -50.04 6.81 -1.02
C THR A 76 -50.43 8.30 -0.92
N SER A 77 -50.39 8.88 0.29
CA SER A 77 -50.58 10.32 0.53
C SER A 77 -49.61 11.17 -0.32
N ASN A 78 -50.08 12.35 -0.75
CA ASN A 78 -49.37 13.25 -1.68
C ASN A 78 -47.93 13.60 -1.26
N GLU A 79 -47.64 13.70 0.05
CA GLU A 79 -46.32 14.08 0.55
C GLU A 79 -45.30 12.95 0.43
N HIS A 80 -45.62 11.75 0.92
CA HIS A 80 -44.76 10.57 0.81
C HIS A 80 -44.60 10.13 -0.65
N MET A 81 -45.65 10.26 -1.46
CA MET A 81 -45.59 10.03 -2.91
C MET A 81 -44.50 10.88 -3.57
N LYS A 82 -44.43 12.17 -3.21
CA LYS A 82 -43.44 13.11 -3.76
C LYS A 82 -42.02 12.74 -3.32
N LYS A 83 -41.84 12.33 -2.06
CA LYS A 83 -40.55 11.84 -1.55
C LYS A 83 -40.11 10.58 -2.27
N ILE A 84 -40.96 9.55 -2.37
CA ILE A 84 -40.60 8.30 -3.08
C ILE A 84 -40.29 8.57 -4.55
N ASN A 85 -41.06 9.43 -5.22
CA ASN A 85 -40.77 9.81 -6.60
C ASN A 85 -39.45 10.60 -6.72
N SER A 86 -39.03 11.31 -5.68
CA SER A 86 -37.71 11.95 -5.65
C SER A 86 -36.57 10.94 -5.46
N LEU A 87 -36.80 9.85 -4.72
CA LEU A 87 -35.81 8.78 -4.48
C LEU A 87 -35.73 7.77 -5.63
N PHE A 88 -36.88 7.29 -6.13
CA PHE A 88 -36.99 6.19 -7.08
C PHE A 88 -37.70 6.56 -8.38
N GLY A 89 -38.08 7.82 -8.62
CA GLY A 89 -38.90 8.17 -9.79
C GLY A 89 -38.24 7.97 -11.16
N THR A 90 -36.92 7.90 -11.23
CA THR A 90 -36.17 7.62 -12.47
C THR A 90 -35.04 6.63 -12.19
N VAL A 91 -34.60 5.91 -13.23
CA VAL A 91 -33.52 4.92 -13.11
C VAL A 91 -32.25 5.51 -12.47
N PRO A 92 -31.75 6.70 -12.85
CA PRO A 92 -30.56 7.28 -12.21
C PRO A 92 -30.79 7.65 -10.73
N ARG A 93 -31.99 8.10 -10.36
CA ARG A 93 -32.33 8.41 -8.97
C ARG A 93 -32.39 7.13 -8.14
N ALA A 94 -33.06 6.10 -8.65
CA ALA A 94 -33.09 4.79 -8.02
C ALA A 94 -31.68 4.21 -7.84
N PHE A 95 -30.81 4.36 -8.86
CA PHE A 95 -29.41 3.94 -8.78
C PHE A 95 -28.66 4.60 -7.63
N ILE A 96 -28.78 5.93 -7.49
CA ILE A 96 -28.11 6.68 -6.41
C ILE A 96 -28.69 6.27 -5.05
N THR A 97 -30.01 6.11 -4.95
CA THR A 97 -30.68 5.71 -3.70
C THR A 97 -30.27 4.30 -3.26
N VAL A 98 -30.19 3.33 -4.19
CA VAL A 98 -29.73 1.96 -3.88
C VAL A 98 -28.23 1.93 -3.56
N PHE A 99 -27.44 2.79 -4.21
CA PHE A 99 -26.03 2.97 -3.86
C PHE A 99 -25.84 3.57 -2.46
N ARG A 100 -26.74 4.48 -2.06
CA ARG A 100 -26.79 5.04 -0.71
C ARG A 100 -27.11 3.94 0.32
N ILE A 101 -28.10 3.07 0.05
CA ILE A 101 -28.36 1.88 0.87
C ILE A 101 -27.14 0.95 0.93
N PHE A 102 -26.45 0.72 -0.19
CA PHE A 102 -25.23 -0.10 -0.26
C PHE A 102 -24.12 0.43 0.66
N THR A 103 -23.90 1.74 0.64
CA THR A 103 -22.93 2.45 1.48
C THR A 103 -23.35 2.49 2.96
N LYS A 104 -24.59 2.04 3.26
CA LYS A 104 -25.24 2.12 4.57
C LYS A 104 -25.47 3.56 5.04
N ASP A 105 -25.52 4.50 4.10
CA ASP A 105 -25.83 5.89 4.37
C ASP A 105 -27.36 6.05 4.44
N GLU A 106 -27.89 6.53 5.57
CA GLU A 106 -29.32 6.81 5.79
C GLU A 106 -30.29 5.67 5.36
N TRP A 107 -29.83 4.41 5.34
CA TRP A 107 -30.58 3.29 4.75
C TRP A 107 -31.91 3.02 5.48
N TYR A 108 -31.94 3.28 6.79
CA TYR A 108 -33.13 3.12 7.62
C TYR A 108 -34.21 4.14 7.23
N GLU A 109 -33.85 5.39 6.97
CA GLU A 109 -34.81 6.43 6.56
C GLU A 109 -35.43 6.10 5.20
N ILE A 110 -34.61 5.64 4.25
CA ILE A 110 -35.09 5.19 2.95
C ILE A 110 -36.07 4.02 3.10
N LYS A 111 -35.74 3.05 3.95
CA LYS A 111 -36.62 1.91 4.25
C LYS A 111 -37.95 2.37 4.86
N MET A 112 -37.91 3.31 5.81
CA MET A 112 -39.11 3.86 6.44
C MET A 112 -39.99 4.58 5.43
N GLU A 113 -39.41 5.35 4.51
CA GLU A 113 -40.17 5.97 3.42
C GLU A 113 -40.74 4.90 2.48
N MET A 114 -40.04 3.79 2.21
CA MET A 114 -40.59 2.68 1.42
C MET A 114 -41.78 1.97 2.11
N TYR A 115 -41.87 1.92 3.44
CA TYR A 115 -43.04 1.36 4.13
C TYR A 115 -44.32 2.18 3.94
N SER A 116 -44.22 3.43 3.47
CA SER A 116 -45.41 4.21 3.09
C SER A 116 -46.08 3.70 1.80
N LEU A 117 -45.44 2.77 1.08
CA LEU A 117 -46.02 2.06 -0.04
C LEU A 117 -47.00 0.99 0.45
N GLN A 118 -48.05 0.72 -0.32
CA GLN A 118 -49.00 -0.35 -0.03
C GLN A 118 -48.46 -1.74 -0.44
N ILE A 119 -47.22 -2.03 -0.06
CA ILE A 119 -46.54 -3.32 -0.28
C ILE A 119 -46.40 -3.99 1.07
N ARG A 120 -46.44 -5.33 1.11
CA ARG A 120 -46.21 -6.07 2.36
C ARG A 120 -44.84 -5.66 2.93
N PRO A 121 -44.75 -5.21 4.20
CA PRO A 121 -43.51 -4.68 4.78
C PRO A 121 -42.38 -5.72 4.75
N PHE A 122 -42.73 -7.00 4.89
CA PHE A 122 -41.79 -8.12 4.76
C PHE A 122 -41.03 -8.14 3.42
N ILE A 123 -41.67 -7.76 2.30
CA ILE A 123 -41.01 -7.73 0.98
C ILE A 123 -39.97 -6.62 0.93
N ILE A 124 -40.29 -5.46 1.50
CA ILE A 124 -39.38 -4.31 1.58
C ILE A 124 -38.19 -4.66 2.47
N ASP A 125 -38.43 -5.26 3.62
CA ASP A 125 -37.37 -5.73 4.53
C ASP A 125 -36.46 -6.75 3.85
N LEU A 126 -37.04 -7.76 3.19
CA LEU A 126 -36.27 -8.79 2.50
C LEU A 126 -35.40 -8.18 1.39
N TYR A 127 -35.91 -7.22 0.63
CA TYR A 127 -35.14 -6.50 -0.38
C TYR A 127 -33.96 -5.73 0.24
N VAL A 128 -34.23 -4.87 1.24
CA VAL A 128 -33.21 -4.01 1.86
C VAL A 128 -32.16 -4.84 2.60
N ILE A 129 -32.59 -5.83 3.39
CA ILE A 129 -31.69 -6.71 4.15
C ILE A 129 -30.86 -7.57 3.21
N SER A 130 -31.46 -8.14 2.15
CA SER A 130 -30.71 -8.91 1.15
C SER A 130 -29.62 -8.06 0.49
N TRP A 131 -29.92 -6.80 0.16
CA TRP A 131 -28.94 -5.90 -0.44
C TRP A 131 -27.85 -5.47 0.55
N LEU A 132 -28.21 -5.20 1.80
CA LEU A 132 -27.24 -4.91 2.87
C LEU A 132 -26.33 -6.10 3.16
N PHE A 133 -26.87 -7.32 3.15
CA PHE A 133 -26.10 -8.54 3.33
C PHE A 133 -25.13 -8.74 2.17
N PHE A 134 -25.64 -8.69 0.94
CA PHE A 134 -24.83 -8.88 -0.25
C PHE A 134 -23.75 -7.80 -0.38
N GLY A 135 -24.11 -6.54 -0.16
CA GLY A 135 -23.15 -5.43 -0.19
C GLY A 135 -22.12 -5.52 0.93
N GLY A 136 -22.57 -5.79 2.16
CA GLY A 136 -21.72 -5.80 3.35
C GLY A 136 -20.78 -7.00 3.45
N TYR A 137 -21.23 -8.19 3.04
CA TYR A 137 -20.49 -9.44 3.24
C TYR A 137 -19.91 -10.04 1.97
N VAL A 138 -20.40 -9.68 0.78
CA VAL A 138 -19.86 -10.16 -0.49
C VAL A 138 -19.03 -9.07 -1.15
N LEU A 139 -19.65 -7.93 -1.47
CA LEU A 139 -19.01 -6.88 -2.28
C LEU A 139 -17.93 -6.11 -1.52
N ASN A 140 -18.19 -5.66 -0.29
CA ASN A 140 -17.19 -4.91 0.48
C ASN A 140 -15.91 -5.73 0.75
N PRO A 141 -15.98 -6.99 1.22
CA PRO A 141 -14.79 -7.82 1.37
C PRO A 141 -14.11 -8.14 0.04
N LEU A 142 -14.87 -8.28 -1.06
CA LEU A 142 -14.30 -8.48 -2.40
C LEU A 142 -13.51 -7.23 -2.85
N LEU A 143 -14.02 -6.02 -2.62
CA LEU A 143 -13.31 -4.78 -2.93
C LEU A 143 -12.03 -4.64 -2.12
N ILE A 144 -12.09 -4.94 -0.82
CA ILE A 144 -10.91 -4.93 0.06
C ILE A 144 -9.91 -5.98 -0.41
N GLY A 145 -10.36 -7.18 -0.75
CA GLY A 145 -9.51 -8.25 -1.27
C GLY A 145 -8.83 -7.88 -2.60
N ALA A 146 -9.56 -7.28 -3.53
CA ALA A 146 -9.02 -6.82 -4.80
C ALA A 146 -8.01 -5.68 -4.61
N MET A 147 -8.31 -4.74 -3.71
CA MET A 147 -7.40 -3.65 -3.34
C MET A 147 -6.11 -4.22 -2.72
N VAL A 148 -6.22 -5.15 -1.76
CA VAL A 148 -5.06 -5.82 -1.16
C VAL A 148 -4.27 -6.59 -2.22
N GLY A 149 -4.93 -7.28 -3.14
CA GLY A 149 -4.30 -7.97 -4.26
C GLY A 149 -3.45 -7.04 -5.12
N THR A 150 -3.96 -5.85 -5.47
CA THR A 150 -3.16 -4.86 -6.21
C THR A 150 -1.96 -4.34 -5.44
N PHE A 151 -2.11 -4.14 -4.12
CA PHE A 151 -1.00 -3.67 -3.30
C PHE A 151 0.07 -4.76 -3.15
N ASP A 152 -0.34 -6.01 -3.00
CA ASP A 152 0.60 -7.13 -2.93
C ASP A 152 1.37 -7.30 -4.26
N GLU A 153 0.68 -7.20 -5.40
CA GLU A 153 1.33 -7.23 -6.72
C GLU A 153 2.29 -6.06 -6.91
N THR A 154 1.90 -4.85 -6.50
CA THR A 154 2.76 -3.66 -6.57
C THR A 154 3.99 -3.78 -5.67
N ARG A 155 3.84 -4.34 -4.45
CA ARG A 155 4.97 -4.61 -3.54
C ARG A 155 5.92 -5.65 -4.14
N LYS A 156 5.39 -6.71 -4.75
CA LYS A 156 6.18 -7.75 -5.42
C LYS A 156 6.96 -7.18 -6.61
N GLU A 157 6.34 -6.37 -7.45
CA GLU A 157 7.03 -5.71 -8.57
C GLU A 157 8.17 -4.81 -8.05
N LEU A 158 7.93 -4.02 -7.00
CA LEU A 158 8.95 -3.17 -6.40
C LEU A 158 10.13 -3.98 -5.83
N THR A 159 9.82 -5.06 -5.11
CA THR A 159 10.83 -5.96 -4.53
C THR A 159 11.68 -6.63 -5.60
N SER A 160 11.06 -7.06 -6.70
CA SER A 160 11.77 -7.67 -7.84
C SER A 160 12.70 -6.68 -8.54
N ARG A 161 12.27 -5.43 -8.73
CA ARG A 161 13.12 -4.36 -9.29
C ARG A 161 14.33 -4.07 -8.40
N ILE A 162 14.12 -4.02 -7.08
CA ILE A 162 15.22 -3.84 -6.11
C ILE A 162 16.21 -5.01 -6.20
N LYS A 163 15.73 -6.25 -6.26
CA LYS A 163 16.59 -7.43 -6.43
C LYS A 163 17.39 -7.39 -7.73
N GLN A 164 16.79 -6.96 -8.84
CA GLN A 164 17.47 -6.86 -10.12
C GLN A 164 18.59 -5.81 -10.06
N ILE A 165 18.33 -4.62 -9.52
CA ILE A 165 19.33 -3.57 -9.34
C ILE A 165 20.50 -4.06 -8.47
N ILE A 166 20.20 -4.76 -7.36
CA ILE A 166 21.24 -5.35 -6.51
C ILE A 166 22.06 -6.38 -7.29
N SER A 167 21.42 -7.27 -8.06
CA SER A 167 22.13 -8.29 -8.85
C SER A 167 22.99 -7.70 -9.97
N GLU A 168 22.53 -6.64 -10.65
CA GLU A 168 23.33 -5.91 -11.66
C GLU A 168 24.52 -5.20 -11.01
N THR A 169 24.32 -4.66 -9.80
CA THR A 169 25.40 -4.07 -8.99
C THR A 169 26.40 -5.15 -8.53
N CYS A 170 25.94 -6.33 -8.12
CA CYS A 170 26.81 -7.44 -7.75
C CYS A 170 27.59 -8.04 -8.94
N LEU A 171 26.97 -8.15 -10.12
CA LEU A 171 27.62 -8.65 -11.32
C LEU A 171 28.67 -7.66 -11.84
N SER A 172 28.37 -6.36 -11.85
CA SER A 172 29.38 -5.35 -12.19
C SER A 172 30.55 -5.31 -11.20
N LEU A 173 30.31 -5.60 -9.92
CA LEU A 173 31.38 -5.82 -8.94
C LEU A 173 32.17 -7.13 -9.19
N ASN A 174 31.52 -8.19 -9.67
CA ASN A 174 32.17 -9.47 -9.96
C ASN A 174 33.03 -9.43 -11.24
N ASP A 175 32.61 -8.69 -12.26
CA ASP A 175 33.41 -8.46 -13.48
C ASP A 175 34.68 -7.66 -13.17
N ILE A 176 34.62 -6.77 -12.19
CA ILE A 176 35.81 -6.09 -11.65
C ILE A 176 36.74 -7.09 -10.92
N ASN A 177 36.19 -8.12 -10.27
CA ASN A 177 36.94 -9.15 -9.53
C ASN A 177 37.53 -10.27 -10.41
N LEU A 178 36.90 -10.65 -11.53
CA LEU A 178 37.39 -11.72 -12.44
C LEU A 178 38.74 -11.41 -13.12
N THR A 179 39.26 -10.19 -12.96
CA THR A 179 40.58 -9.81 -13.48
C THR A 179 41.76 -10.15 -12.54
N LYS A 180 41.53 -10.66 -11.31
CA LYS A 180 42.63 -11.04 -10.40
C LYS A 180 42.31 -12.30 -9.58
N SER A 181 43.24 -13.26 -9.64
CA SER A 181 43.27 -14.56 -8.92
C SER A 181 44.71 -14.80 -8.42
N PRO A 182 45.05 -15.86 -7.65
CA PRO A 182 44.71 -16.18 -6.26
C PRO A 182 45.99 -16.38 -5.40
N SER A 183 46.04 -16.08 -4.10
CA SER A 183 46.88 -16.85 -3.13
C SER A 183 46.90 -16.32 -1.68
N SER A 184 46.89 -17.31 -0.78
CA SER A 184 47.62 -17.41 0.51
C SER A 184 47.04 -16.78 1.78
N GLU A 185 46.19 -17.54 2.46
CA GLU A 185 46.44 -18.29 3.73
C GLU A 185 47.28 -17.71 4.90
N SER A 186 47.88 -16.53 4.83
CA SER A 186 48.69 -15.99 5.95
C SER A 186 47.95 -14.98 6.84
N SER A 187 46.78 -14.49 6.41
CA SER A 187 46.00 -13.44 7.08
C SER A 187 45.11 -13.93 8.24
N LEU A 188 45.19 -15.22 8.60
CA LEU A 188 44.37 -15.82 9.66
C LEU A 188 44.88 -15.52 11.09
N SER A 189 46.13 -15.11 11.26
CA SER A 189 46.73 -14.82 12.57
C SER A 189 46.49 -13.38 13.04
N SER A 190 46.32 -12.42 12.12
CA SER A 190 45.96 -11.03 12.44
C SER A 190 44.47 -10.84 12.69
N LEU A 191 43.62 -11.66 12.05
CA LEU A 191 42.17 -11.68 12.32
C LEU A 191 41.83 -12.23 13.72
N LEU A 192 42.66 -13.08 14.32
CA LEU A 192 42.45 -13.57 15.69
C LEU A 192 42.62 -12.47 16.76
N VAL A 193 43.34 -11.38 16.47
CA VAL A 193 43.49 -10.23 17.38
C VAL A 193 42.31 -9.26 17.24
N HIS A 194 41.76 -9.11 16.03
CA HIS A 194 40.60 -8.25 15.79
C HIS A 194 39.27 -8.90 16.21
N VAL A 195 39.16 -10.22 16.12
CA VAL A 195 38.01 -10.99 16.65
C VAL A 195 37.88 -10.85 18.17
N ASN A 196 38.98 -10.72 18.91
CA ASN A 196 38.94 -10.46 20.36
C ASN A 196 38.46 -9.04 20.72
N SER A 197 38.40 -8.09 19.77
CA SER A 197 37.81 -6.77 20.01
C SER A 197 36.29 -6.72 19.76
N ILE A 198 35.76 -7.69 19.01
CA ILE A 198 34.33 -7.86 18.75
C ILE A 198 33.61 -8.42 20.00
N ASP A 199 34.33 -9.12 20.88
CA ASP A 199 33.78 -9.60 22.16
C ASP A 199 33.45 -8.45 23.14
N ASN A 200 34.19 -7.34 23.06
CA ASN A 200 34.03 -6.20 23.97
C ASN A 200 32.81 -5.31 23.62
N ASP A 201 32.36 -5.32 22.36
CA ASP A 201 31.11 -4.66 21.95
C ASP A 201 29.88 -5.54 22.21
N ASN A 202 30.04 -6.87 22.21
CA ASN A 202 29.01 -7.79 22.72
C ASN A 202 28.78 -7.61 24.21
N ASP A 203 29.83 -7.38 25.02
CA ASP A 203 29.68 -7.11 26.45
C ASP A 203 28.92 -5.81 26.73
N LYS A 204 29.17 -4.73 25.99
CA LYS A 204 28.38 -3.48 26.11
C LYS A 204 26.93 -3.65 25.68
N PHE A 205 26.69 -4.43 24.63
CA PHE A 205 25.33 -4.71 24.17
C PHE A 205 24.56 -5.58 25.17
N ASN A 206 25.22 -6.56 25.77
CA ASN A 206 24.67 -7.42 26.81
C ASN A 206 24.44 -6.65 28.12
N GLU A 207 25.33 -5.73 28.50
CA GLU A 207 25.17 -4.80 29.62
C GLU A 207 23.94 -3.89 29.42
N TRP A 208 23.83 -3.30 28.22
CA TRP A 208 22.68 -2.47 27.85
C TRP A 208 21.36 -3.26 27.84
N LEU A 209 21.37 -4.48 27.30
CA LEU A 209 20.20 -5.38 27.31
C LEU A 209 19.78 -5.72 28.74
N ARG A 210 20.73 -5.93 29.65
CA ARG A 210 20.45 -6.24 31.06
C ARG A 210 19.84 -5.04 31.79
N ILE A 211 20.39 -3.84 31.60
CA ILE A 211 19.86 -2.59 32.18
C ILE A 211 18.44 -2.32 31.65
N THR A 212 18.25 -2.42 30.34
CA THR A 212 16.96 -2.18 29.70
C THR A 212 15.91 -3.21 30.14
N SER A 213 16.31 -4.49 30.29
CA SER A 213 15.47 -5.55 30.84
C SER A 213 15.00 -5.24 32.26
N ASP A 214 15.91 -4.82 33.14
CA ASP A 214 15.59 -4.52 34.54
C ASP A 214 14.72 -3.27 34.67
N GLU A 215 14.94 -2.25 33.84
CA GLU A 215 14.15 -1.03 33.82
C GLU A 215 12.73 -1.25 33.27
N ILE A 216 12.58 -2.11 32.24
CA ILE A 216 11.27 -2.55 31.76
C ILE A 216 10.52 -3.33 32.85
N ARG A 217 11.20 -4.18 33.62
CA ARG A 217 10.58 -4.91 34.73
C ARG A 217 10.09 -3.98 35.85
N LEU A 218 10.82 -2.91 36.14
CA LEU A 218 10.40 -1.88 37.09
C LEU A 218 9.19 -1.08 36.59
N LEU A 219 9.14 -0.75 35.29
CA LEU A 219 8.00 -0.09 34.66
C LEU A 219 6.74 -0.98 34.58
N VAL A 220 6.91 -2.30 34.56
CA VAL A 220 5.79 -3.27 34.62
C VAL A 220 5.25 -3.43 36.05
N GLN A 221 6.09 -3.26 37.07
CA GLN A 221 5.73 -3.36 38.49
C GLN A 221 4.92 -2.14 38.97
N ASP A 222 5.33 -0.93 38.58
CA ASP A 222 4.55 0.30 38.81
C ASP A 222 3.76 0.69 37.56
N ARG A 223 2.54 0.17 37.45
CA ARG A 223 1.58 0.57 36.40
C ARG A 223 1.10 2.00 36.63
N ILE A 224 1.93 2.98 36.27
CA ILE A 224 1.48 4.36 36.10
C ILE A 224 0.71 4.37 34.78
N GLU A 225 -0.61 4.58 34.84
CA GLU A 225 -1.42 4.82 33.65
C GLU A 225 -0.97 6.12 33.00
N THR A 226 0.04 6.04 32.14
CA THR A 226 0.44 7.14 31.27
C THR A 226 -0.68 7.33 30.25
N GLN A 227 -1.60 8.26 30.54
CA GLN A 227 -2.49 8.82 29.53
C GLN A 227 -1.64 9.58 28.53
N TRP A 228 -1.24 8.92 27.45
CA TRP A 228 -0.47 9.55 26.39
C TRP A 228 -1.39 10.53 25.63
N PRO A 229 -1.04 11.82 25.56
CA PRO A 229 -1.73 12.75 24.68
C PRO A 229 -1.60 12.25 23.23
N ILE A 230 -2.67 12.33 22.43
CA ILE A 230 -2.73 11.86 21.04
C ILE A 230 -1.57 12.37 20.18
N TYR A 231 -1.05 13.56 20.48
CA TYR A 231 0.04 14.21 19.76
C TYR A 231 1.42 13.61 20.08
N THR A 232 1.59 13.00 21.25
CA THR A 232 2.84 12.37 21.67
C THR A 232 3.01 11.01 20.99
N ALA A 233 1.93 10.24 20.84
CA ALA A 233 1.97 8.94 20.15
C ALA A 233 2.38 9.07 18.68
N PHE A 234 1.91 10.11 18.00
CA PHE A 234 2.31 10.39 16.61
C PHE A 234 3.80 10.75 16.49
N TYR A 235 4.32 11.54 17.43
CA TYR A 235 5.75 11.87 17.47
C TYR A 235 6.61 10.62 17.70
N TYR A 236 6.20 9.73 18.61
CA TYR A 236 6.87 8.45 18.81
C TYR A 236 6.85 7.56 17.58
N LEU A 237 5.72 7.49 16.85
CA LEU A 237 5.60 6.73 15.61
C LEU A 237 6.54 7.27 14.53
N GLN A 238 6.61 8.58 14.38
CA GLN A 238 7.53 9.22 13.43
C GLN A 238 8.99 8.99 13.84
N LEU A 239 9.30 9.05 15.15
CA LEU A 239 10.63 8.72 15.66
C LEU A 239 10.98 7.25 15.39
N LEU A 240 10.02 6.34 15.57
CA LEU A 240 10.14 4.91 15.29
C LEU A 240 10.38 4.65 13.80
N GLU A 241 9.67 5.34 12.92
CA GLU A 241 9.86 5.27 11.47
C GLU A 241 11.28 5.68 11.09
N ILE A 242 11.76 6.81 11.62
CA ILE A 242 13.15 7.28 11.44
C ILE A 242 14.16 6.31 12.06
N TYR A 243 13.84 5.69 13.20
CA TYR A 243 14.71 4.72 13.86
C TYR A 243 14.81 3.42 13.06
N PHE A 244 13.69 2.94 12.51
CA PHE A 244 13.64 1.78 11.62
C PHE A 244 14.37 2.02 10.31
N GLU A 245 14.22 3.21 9.72
CA GLU A 245 14.95 3.60 8.52
C GLU A 245 16.46 3.64 8.79
N ASN A 246 16.88 4.23 9.92
CA ASN A 246 18.28 4.22 10.36
C ASN A 246 18.82 2.81 10.64
N ILE A 247 18.03 1.91 11.23
CA ILE A 247 18.44 0.51 11.46
C ILE A 247 18.61 -0.23 10.13
N ALA A 248 17.70 -0.03 9.18
CA ALA A 248 17.78 -0.63 7.86
C ALA A 248 19.01 -0.08 7.09
N GLU A 249 19.24 1.23 7.12
CA GLU A 249 20.44 1.85 6.56
C GLU A 249 21.72 1.34 7.23
N ARG A 250 21.71 1.17 8.56
CA ARG A 250 22.85 0.59 9.30
C ARG A 250 23.10 -0.86 8.90
N GLN A 251 22.07 -1.69 8.77
CA GLN A 251 22.22 -3.08 8.30
C GLN A 251 22.78 -3.11 6.87
N LEU A 252 22.29 -2.23 6.01
CA LEU A 252 22.80 -2.08 4.64
C LEU A 252 24.27 -1.62 4.64
N LEU A 253 24.64 -0.68 5.52
CA LEU A 253 26.03 -0.26 5.70
C LEU A 253 26.90 -1.37 6.30
N PHE A 254 26.39 -2.17 7.23
CA PHE A 254 27.10 -3.34 7.77
C PHE A 254 27.33 -4.40 6.71
N ASP A 255 26.35 -4.66 5.84
CA ASP A 255 26.51 -5.54 4.68
C ASP A 255 27.56 -4.96 3.73
N PHE A 256 27.51 -3.66 3.41
CA PHE A 256 28.54 -2.98 2.61
C PHE A 256 29.94 -3.05 3.24
N ILE A 257 30.05 -2.85 4.55
CA ILE A 257 31.31 -2.90 5.29
C ILE A 257 31.82 -4.33 5.34
N SER A 258 30.95 -5.33 5.53
CA SER A 258 31.35 -6.74 5.48
C SER A 258 31.92 -7.10 4.11
N ILE A 259 31.26 -6.65 3.04
CA ILE A 259 31.71 -6.82 1.65
C ILE A 259 33.01 -6.06 1.41
N TYR A 260 33.15 -4.86 1.96
CA TYR A 260 34.35 -4.03 1.83
C TYR A 260 35.55 -4.59 2.60
N LEU A 261 35.33 -5.10 3.82
CA LEU A 261 36.36 -5.76 4.63
C LEU A 261 36.80 -7.07 3.97
N LEU A 262 35.87 -7.82 3.37
CA LEU A 262 36.21 -8.99 2.55
C LEU A 262 37.05 -8.60 1.32
N THR A 263 36.78 -7.46 0.68
CA THR A 263 37.59 -6.95 -0.45
C THR A 263 38.93 -6.35 -0.03
N LEU A 264 39.04 -5.80 1.18
CA LEU A 264 40.30 -5.31 1.76
C LEU A 264 41.21 -6.47 2.19
N HIS A 265 40.62 -7.49 2.80
CA HIS A 265 41.29 -8.75 3.10
C HIS A 265 41.87 -9.37 1.82
N ASP A 266 41.12 -9.33 0.71
CA ASP A 266 41.58 -9.80 -0.61
C ASP A 266 42.63 -8.88 -1.28
N LYS A 267 42.75 -7.62 -0.84
CA LYS A 267 43.82 -6.70 -1.28
C LYS A 267 45.13 -6.94 -0.53
N GLU A 268 45.07 -7.28 0.75
CA GLU A 268 46.24 -7.43 1.61
C GLU A 268 46.97 -8.76 1.36
N THR A 269 46.21 -9.83 1.07
CA THR A 269 46.75 -11.10 0.55
C THR A 269 47.53 -10.94 -0.76
N ARG A 270 47.18 -9.95 -1.61
CA ARG A 270 47.86 -9.67 -2.89
C ARG A 270 49.24 -9.01 -2.79
N GLN A 271 49.65 -8.47 -1.65
CA GLN A 271 50.99 -7.84 -1.52
C GLN A 271 52.08 -8.84 -1.08
N ILE A 272 51.71 -10.01 -0.56
CA ILE A 272 52.67 -10.90 0.13
C ILE A 272 53.19 -12.03 -0.78
N ASN A 273 52.50 -12.42 -1.85
CA ASN A 273 52.97 -13.48 -2.77
C ASN A 273 52.84 -13.09 -4.26
N PRO A 274 53.97 -12.88 -4.98
CA PRO A 274 53.95 -12.72 -6.43
C PRO A 274 53.94 -14.08 -7.16
N PRO A 275 53.32 -14.19 -8.34
CA PRO A 275 53.13 -15.47 -9.03
C PRO A 275 54.40 -15.98 -9.72
N ILE A 276 54.68 -17.27 -9.55
CA ILE A 276 55.81 -17.99 -10.17
C ILE A 276 55.44 -18.38 -11.62
N LEU A 277 56.20 -17.86 -12.58
CA LEU A 277 56.14 -18.25 -13.99
C LEU A 277 56.84 -19.60 -14.18
N SER A 278 56.10 -20.68 -14.47
CA SER A 278 56.68 -21.91 -15.01
C SER A 278 56.46 -21.97 -16.52
N SER A 279 57.54 -21.70 -17.25
CA SER A 279 57.76 -22.01 -18.65
C SER A 279 57.84 -23.53 -18.89
N SER A 280 57.15 -24.05 -19.90
CA SER A 280 57.63 -25.21 -20.66
C SER A 280 57.02 -25.25 -22.06
N SER A 281 57.86 -24.93 -23.03
CA SER A 281 57.79 -25.24 -24.45
C SER A 281 58.05 -26.74 -24.73
N SER A 282 58.00 -27.10 -26.03
CA SER A 282 58.49 -28.32 -26.73
C SER A 282 57.62 -29.58 -26.56
N SER A 283 56.80 -29.95 -27.56
CA SER A 283 57.11 -30.55 -28.87
C SER A 283 57.24 -32.07 -28.80
N ASP A 284 56.59 -32.76 -29.74
CA ASP A 284 57.14 -33.86 -30.55
C ASP A 284 56.06 -34.88 -30.94
N ASP A 285 56.22 -35.29 -32.19
CA ASP A 285 55.47 -36.21 -33.02
C ASP A 285 55.31 -37.63 -32.44
N ASP A 286 54.24 -38.32 -32.83
CA ASP A 286 54.30 -39.58 -33.62
C ASP A 286 53.02 -40.44 -33.46
N ASN A 287 52.52 -40.86 -34.63
CA ASN A 287 51.53 -41.91 -34.95
C ASN A 287 50.06 -41.77 -34.50
#